data_AF-A0A4W5KYP7-F1
#
_entry.id   AF-A0A4W5KYP7-F1
#
_cell.length_a   1.000
_cell.length_b   1.000
_cell.length_c   1.000
_cell.angle_alpha   90.00
_cell.angle_beta   90.00
_cell.angle_gamma   90.00
#
_symmetry.space_group_name_H-M   'P 1'
#
loop_
_entity.id
_entity.type
_entity.pdbx_description
1 polymer ?
#
loop_
_entity_poly.entity_id
_entity_poly.type
_entity_poly.pdbx_seq_one_letter_code
_entity_poly.pdbx_strand_id
1 'polypeptide(L)'
;MLYVDGMNGLISHNETVQWLYTLIGSKFRLVVKTALKLLLVFVEYTEPNTALLIQAVNTVDTKRGRRDQTTALHTHTHTHTH
;
A
#
# COMPACT_ATOMS: atom_id res chain seq x y z
N MET A 1 -21.35 18.30 -3.05
CA MET A 1 -21.08 17.16 -3.94
C MET A 1 -19.58 16.86 -4.16
N LEU A 2 -18.64 17.68 -3.69
CA LEU A 2 -17.17 17.46 -3.83
C LEU A 2 -16.60 16.20 -3.16
N TYR A 3 -17.32 15.56 -2.23
CA TYR A 3 -16.81 14.42 -1.46
C TYR A 3 -17.13 13.06 -2.09
N VAL A 4 -18.16 12.97 -2.92
CA VAL A 4 -18.62 11.69 -3.50
C VAL A 4 -17.83 11.35 -4.76
N ASP A 5 -17.55 12.34 -5.62
CA ASP A 5 -16.82 12.13 -6.87
C ASP A 5 -15.33 11.85 -6.65
N GLY A 6 -14.71 12.59 -5.71
CA GLY A 6 -13.31 12.36 -5.32
C GLY A 6 -13.07 11.01 -4.65
N MET A 7 -14.03 10.52 -3.85
CA MET A 7 -13.92 9.20 -3.23
C MET A 7 -14.28 8.06 -4.17
N ASN A 8 -15.21 8.25 -5.12
CA ASN A 8 -15.43 7.29 -6.20
C ASN A 8 -14.17 7.11 -7.06
N GLY A 9 -13.45 8.21 -7.36
CA GLY A 9 -12.16 8.13 -8.06
C GLY A 9 -11.08 7.38 -7.27
N LEU A 10 -11.05 7.54 -5.95
CA LEU A 10 -10.12 6.86 -5.05
C LEU A 10 -10.44 5.36 -4.88
N ILE A 11 -11.73 5.01 -4.84
CA ILE A 11 -12.23 3.63 -4.80
C ILE A 11 -11.97 2.91 -6.13
N SER A 12 -12.15 3.61 -7.25
CA SER A 12 -11.91 3.06 -8.60
C SER A 12 -10.44 2.73 -8.86
N HIS A 13 -9.50 3.32 -8.10
CA HIS A 13 -8.07 3.11 -8.26
C HIS A 13 -7.47 2.54 -6.98
N ASN A 14 -7.52 1.21 -6.85
CA ASN A 14 -6.90 0.48 -5.74
C ASN A 14 -5.39 0.82 -5.55
N GLU A 15 -4.72 1.32 -6.59
CA GLU A 15 -3.35 1.83 -6.52
C GLU A 15 -3.16 3.00 -5.56
N THR A 16 -4.16 3.88 -5.42
CA THR A 16 -4.11 5.01 -4.48
C THR A 16 -4.13 4.52 -3.03
N VAL A 17 -4.94 3.50 -2.73
CA VAL A 17 -4.98 2.88 -1.39
C VAL A 17 -3.68 2.15 -1.09
N GLN A 18 -3.09 1.46 -2.07
CA GLN A 18 -1.75 0.85 -1.96
C GLN A 18 -0.66 1.90 -1.71
N TRP A 19 -0.74 3.06 -2.36
CA TRP A 19 0.19 4.16 -2.17
C TRP A 19 0.06 4.77 -0.77
N LEU A 20 -1.17 5.05 -0.30
CA LEU A 20 -1.42 5.51 1.07
C LEU A 20 -0.88 4.54 2.12
N TYR A 21 -1.06 3.23 1.93
CA TYR A 21 -0.49 2.21 2.81
C TYR A 21 1.05 2.26 2.82
N THR A 22 1.68 2.48 1.66
CA THR A 22 3.13 2.63 1.56
C THR A 22 3.67 3.84 2.32
N LEU A 23 2.90 4.92 2.44
CA LEU A 23 3.27 6.11 3.21
C LEU A 23 3.34 5.88 4.72
N ILE A 24 2.70 4.83 5.24
CA ILE A 24 2.79 4.47 6.67
C ILE A 24 4.24 4.12 7.06
N GLY A 25 5.03 3.59 6.11
CA GLY A 25 6.46 3.32 6.31
C GLY A 25 7.38 4.54 6.19
N SER A 26 6.84 5.75 6.07
CA SER A 26 7.62 6.98 5.91
C SER A 26 8.36 7.39 7.20
N LYS A 27 9.54 8.00 7.07
CA LYS A 27 10.28 8.58 8.19
C LYS A 27 9.64 9.86 8.76
N PHE A 28 8.73 10.48 8.00
CA PHE A 28 8.08 11.74 8.39
C PHE A 28 6.79 11.46 9.17
N ARG A 29 6.80 11.69 10.49
CA ARG A 29 5.63 11.45 11.36
C ARG A 29 4.37 12.18 10.91
N LEU A 30 4.50 13.38 10.34
CA LEU A 30 3.34 14.13 9.82
C LEU A 30 2.68 13.41 8.64
N VAL A 31 3.48 12.84 7.74
CA VAL A 31 3.01 12.07 6.59
C VAL A 31 2.29 10.80 7.04
N VAL A 32 2.87 10.08 8.01
CA VAL A 32 2.25 8.87 8.60
C VAL A 32 0.90 9.21 9.24
N LYS A 33 0.84 10.28 10.05
CA LYS A 33 -0.40 10.70 10.71
C LYS A 33 -1.50 11.02 9.70
N THR A 34 -1.15 11.73 8.62
CA THR A 34 -2.11 12.09 7.58
C THR A 34 -2.56 10.86 6.79
N ALA A 35 -1.65 9.95 6.43
CA ALA A 35 -2.00 8.72 5.73
C ALA A 35 -2.95 7.83 6.55
N LEU A 36 -2.68 7.65 7.85
CA LEU A 36 -3.55 6.89 8.74
C LEU A 36 -4.94 7.51 8.87
N LYS A 37 -5.03 8.85 8.99
CA LYS A 37 -6.33 9.53 9.01
C LYS A 37 -7.12 9.36 7.72
N LEU A 38 -6.46 9.44 6.57
CA LEU A 38 -7.11 9.25 5.27
C LEU A 38 -7.60 7.81 5.08
N LEU A 39 -6.80 6.81 5.51
CA LEU A 39 -7.20 5.41 5.46
C LEU A 39 -8.36 5.10 6.42
N LEU A 40 -8.38 5.72 7.60
CA LEU A 40 -9.49 5.58 8.55
C LEU A 40 -10.79 6.15 7.97
N VAL A 41 -10.76 7.39 7.47
CA VAL A 41 -11.92 8.04 6.81
C VAL A 41 -12.38 7.24 5.58
N PHE A 42 -11.45 6.64 4.83
CA PHE A 42 -11.76 5.77 3.68
C PHE A 42 -12.55 4.51 4.09
N VAL A 43 -12.15 3.84 5.17
CA VAL A 43 -12.84 2.64 5.68
C VAL A 43 -14.21 3.01 6.28
N GLU A 44 -14.29 4.12 7.00
CA GLU A 44 -15.54 4.61 7.60
C GLU A 44 -16.57 5.04 6.54
N TYR A 45 -16.13 5.39 5.33
CA TYR A 45 -17.02 5.89 4.29
C TYR A 45 -18.05 4.85 3.83
N THR A 46 -17.64 3.61 3.59
CA THR A 46 -18.54 2.51 3.22
C THR A 46 -17.96 1.17 3.66
N GLU A 47 -18.81 0.24 4.12
CA GLU A 47 -18.43 -1.12 4.53
C GLU A 47 -17.51 -1.86 3.52
N PRO A 48 -17.76 -1.86 2.18
CA PRO A 48 -16.89 -2.54 1.21
C PRO A 48 -15.47 -1.97 1.09
N ASN A 49 -15.22 -0.73 1.51
CA ASN A 49 -13.87 -0.14 1.47
C ASN A 49 -12.89 -0.88 2.38
N THR A 50 -13.38 -1.55 3.43
CA THR A 50 -12.57 -2.42 4.29
C THR A 50 -11.91 -3.54 3.49
N ALA A 51 -12.67 -4.19 2.59
CA ALA A 51 -12.15 -5.26 1.74
C ALA A 51 -11.11 -4.74 0.74
N LEU A 52 -11.32 -3.54 0.18
CA LEU A 52 -10.36 -2.88 -0.71
C LEU A 52 -9.05 -2.55 0.01
N LEU A 53 -9.11 -2.08 1.26
CA LEU A 53 -7.92 -1.83 2.07
C LEU A 53 -7.14 -3.13 2.31
N ILE A 54 -7.82 -4.23 2.67
CA ILE A 54 -7.18 -5.54 2.88
C ILE A 54 -6.49 -6.02 1.59
N GLN A 55 -7.15 -5.87 0.43
CA GLN A 55 -6.56 -6.20 -0.87
C GLN A 55 -5.33 -5.35 -1.18
N ALA A 56 -5.37 -4.05 -0.89
CA ALA A 56 -4.24 -3.14 -1.08
C ALA A 56 -3.04 -3.55 -0.22
N VAL A 57 -3.26 -3.87 1.06
CA VAL A 57 -2.23 -4.36 1.98
C VAL A 57 -1.58 -5.63 1.45
N ASN A 58 -2.39 -6.66 1.15
CA ASN A 58 -1.89 -7.93 0.62
C ASN A 58 -1.09 -7.75 -0.67
N THR A 59 -1.52 -6.83 -1.54
CA THR A 59 -0.82 -6.53 -2.79
C THR A 59 0.54 -5.87 -2.54
N VAL A 60 0.60 -4.89 -1.63
CA VAL A 60 1.87 -4.21 -1.28
C VAL A 60 2.82 -5.16 -0.58
N ASP A 61 2.33 -5.98 0.35
CA ASP A 61 3.15 -6.94 1.09
C ASP A 61 3.68 -8.04 0.19
N THR A 62 2.87 -8.55 -0.74
CA THR A 62 3.34 -9.50 -1.76
C THR A 62 4.41 -8.86 -2.64
N LYS A 63 4.25 -7.58 -3.04
CA LYS A 63 5.28 -6.85 -3.81
C LYS A 63 6.57 -6.65 -3.01
N ARG A 64 6.48 -6.41 -1.70
CA ARG A 64 7.64 -6.25 -0.79
C ARG A 64 8.35 -7.58 -0.54
N GLY A 65 7.61 -8.63 -0.17
CA GLY A 65 8.16 -9.97 0.05
C GLY A 65 8.80 -10.58 -1.20
N ARG A 66 8.27 -10.28 -2.40
CA ARG A 66 8.92 -10.64 -3.67
C ARG A 66 10.22 -9.86 -3.91
N ARG A 67 10.27 -8.59 -3.50
CA ARG A 67 11.49 -7.77 -3.61
C ARG A 67 12.58 -8.32 -2.69
N ASP A 68 12.20 -8.79 -1.50
CA ASP A 68 13.13 -9.40 -0.53
C ASP A 68 13.60 -10.81 -0.97
N GLN A 69 12.75 -11.61 -1.64
CA GLN A 69 13.16 -12.88 -2.23
C GLN A 69 14.05 -12.72 -3.48
N THR A 70 13.76 -11.75 -4.35
CA THR A 70 14.52 -11.57 -5.60
C THR A 70 15.94 -11.06 -5.33
N THR A 71 16.12 -10.22 -4.30
CA THR A 71 17.46 -9.79 -3.87
C THR A 71 18.22 -10.91 -3.16
N ALA A 72 17.56 -11.78 -2.40
CA ALA A 72 18.18 -12.97 -1.81
C ALA A 72 18.58 -14.03 -2.86
N LEU A 73 17.83 -14.16 -3.96
CA LEU A 73 18.18 -15.08 -5.06
C LEU A 73 19.34 -14.54 -5.92
N HIS A 74 19.51 -13.22 -6.01
CA HIS A 74 20.61 -12.63 -6.77
C HIS A 74 21.95 -12.66 -6.02
N THR A 75 21.95 -12.71 -4.69
CA THR A 75 23.20 -12.80 -3.90
C THR A 75 23.78 -14.21 -3.80
N HIS A 76 23.05 -15.25 -4.26
CA HIS A 76 23.50 -16.64 -4.17
C HIS A 76 24.06 -17.22 -5.48
N THR A 77 24.09 -16.45 -6.57
CA THR A 77 24.60 -16.91 -7.88
C THR A 77 26.00 -16.42 -8.22
N HIS A 78 26.68 -15.69 -7.32
CA HIS A 78 28.03 -15.17 -7.57
C HIS A 78 29.13 -15.74 -6.65
N THR A 79 28.91 -16.92 -6.07
CA THR A 79 29.92 -17.65 -5.27
C THR A 79 30.08 -19.09 -5.75
N HIS A 80 30.22 -19.33 -7.06
CA HIS A 80 30.93 -20.53 -7.53
C HIS A 80 31.22 -20.45 -9.03
N THR A 81 32.45 -20.06 -9.38
CA THR A 81 33.26 -20.67 -10.47
C THR A 81 34.58 -19.91 -10.55
N HIS A 82 35.59 -20.55 -9.94
CA HIS A 82 36.98 -20.72 -10.37
C HIS A 82 37.75 -19.55 -10.99
#